data_AF-D1JAU6-F1
#
_entry.id   AF-D1JAU6-F1
#
_cell.length_a   1.000
_cell.length_b   1.000
_cell.length_c   1.000
_cell.angle_alpha   90.00
_cell.angle_beta   90.00
_cell.angle_gamma   90.00
#
_symmetry.space_group_name_H-M   'P 1'
#
loop_
_entity.id
_entity.type
_entity.pdbx_description
1 polymer ?
#
loop_
_entity_poly.entity_id
_entity_poly.type
_entity_poly.pdbx_seq_one_letter_code
_entity_poly.pdbx_strand_id
1 'polypeptide(L)'
;MQDYFFEPTIFTDVGPDMRIAQEEIFGPVVSLIPVSGLDEAIEVANNTSYGLSSSIYTRDIASAFRAIKKIEAGITYINSFRL
;
A
#
# COMPACT_ATOMS: atom_id res chain seq x y z
N MET A 1 -22.76 24.78 -11.65
CA MET A 1 -22.12 23.73 -10.82
C MET A 1 -20.69 23.66 -11.34
N GLN A 2 -19.70 23.92 -10.50
CA GLN A 2 -18.30 23.92 -10.93
C GLN A 2 -17.77 22.52 -10.66
N ASP A 3 -17.17 21.88 -11.66
CA ASP A 3 -16.64 20.53 -11.52
C ASP A 3 -15.23 20.59 -10.90
N TYR A 4 -15.03 19.84 -9.82
CA TYR A 4 -13.75 19.75 -9.13
C TYR A 4 -12.95 18.56 -9.66
N PHE A 5 -12.31 18.75 -10.82
CA PHE A 5 -11.44 17.74 -11.43
C PHE A 5 -9.99 17.86 -10.93
N PHE A 6 -9.37 16.72 -10.68
CA PHE A 6 -7.95 16.58 -10.38
C PHE A 6 -7.37 15.44 -11.21
N GLU A 7 -6.17 15.62 -11.76
CA GLU A 7 -5.55 14.64 -12.65
C GLU A 7 -5.01 13.43 -11.86
N PRO A 8 -5.20 12.18 -12.35
CA PRO A 8 -4.59 11.01 -11.76
C PRO A 8 -3.06 11.18 -11.68
N THR A 9 -2.49 11.03 -10.49
CA THR A 9 -1.08 11.36 -10.23
C THR A 9 -0.35 10.17 -9.62
N ILE A 10 0.81 9.83 -10.17
CA ILE A 10 1.71 8.80 -9.64
C ILE A 10 2.98 9.48 -9.12
N PHE A 11 3.29 9.29 -7.84
CA PHE A 11 4.57 9.68 -7.26
C PHE A 11 5.53 8.50 -7.29
N THR A 12 6.75 8.75 -7.78
CA THR A 12 7.87 7.81 -7.79
C THR A 12 9.00 8.35 -6.91
N ASP A 13 10.02 7.53 -6.65
CA ASP A 13 11.13 7.85 -5.74
C ASP A 13 10.65 8.26 -4.33
N VAL A 14 9.52 7.68 -3.90
CA VAL A 14 8.93 7.94 -2.58
C VAL A 14 9.62 7.07 -1.53
N GLY A 15 10.12 7.69 -0.46
CA GLY A 15 10.58 7.00 0.73
C GLY A 15 9.43 6.74 1.71
N PRO A 16 9.49 5.66 2.51
CA PRO A 16 8.39 5.27 3.40
C PRO A 16 8.06 6.34 4.45
N ASP A 17 9.04 7.12 4.92
CA ASP A 17 8.82 8.15 5.94
C ASP A 17 8.39 9.52 5.37
N MET A 18 8.25 9.63 4.03
CA MET A 18 7.78 10.87 3.41
C MET A 18 6.30 11.10 3.74
N ARG A 19 5.90 12.37 3.90
CA ARG A 19 4.51 12.74 4.23
C ARG A 19 3.48 12.13 3.26
N ILE A 20 3.83 12.05 1.97
CA ILE A 20 2.97 11.50 0.92
C ILE A 20 2.78 9.97 0.98
N ALA A 21 3.61 9.27 1.75
CA ALA A 21 3.45 7.85 2.06
C ALA A 21 2.70 7.63 3.39
N GLN A 22 2.74 8.63 4.29
CA GLN A 22 2.22 8.53 5.65
C GLN A 22 0.81 9.08 5.83
N GLU A 23 0.39 10.06 5.03
CA GLU A 23 -0.91 10.74 5.15
C GLU A 23 -1.85 10.39 4.01
N GLU A 24 -3.15 10.24 4.33
CA GLU A 24 -4.18 9.94 3.35
C GLU A 24 -4.57 11.20 2.54
N ILE A 25 -4.43 11.13 1.21
CA ILE A 25 -4.64 12.27 0.30
C ILE A 25 -6.13 12.42 -0.09
N PHE A 26 -6.93 11.35 -0.04
CA PHE A 26 -8.33 11.31 -0.50
C PHE A 26 -8.56 11.77 -1.96
N GLY A 27 -7.51 11.75 -2.79
CA GLY A 27 -7.55 12.10 -4.21
C GLY A 27 -7.05 10.94 -5.09
N PRO A 28 -7.06 11.09 -6.43
CA PRO A 28 -6.60 10.07 -7.37
C PRO A 28 -5.05 10.04 -7.43
N VAL A 29 -4.41 9.82 -6.28
CA VAL A 29 -2.96 9.87 -6.12
C VAL A 29 -2.46 8.55 -5.55
N VAL A 30 -1.38 8.00 -6.13
CA VAL A 30 -0.71 6.81 -5.62
C VAL A 30 0.80 7.05 -5.50
N SER A 31 1.39 6.55 -4.41
CA SER A 31 2.83 6.57 -4.15
C SER A 31 3.42 5.20 -4.44
N LEU A 32 4.51 5.15 -5.21
CA LEU A 32 5.27 3.92 -5.49
C LEU A 32 6.55 3.90 -4.66
N ILE A 33 6.67 2.88 -3.81
CA ILE A 33 7.82 2.66 -2.94
C ILE A 33 8.48 1.33 -3.35
N PRO A 34 9.68 1.34 -3.94
CA PRO A 34 10.40 0.11 -4.25
C PRO A 34 10.90 -0.55 -2.97
N VAL A 35 10.86 -1.88 -2.94
CA VAL A 35 11.34 -2.71 -1.82
C VAL A 35 12.18 -3.86 -2.37
N SER A 36 13.18 -4.30 -1.61
CA SER A 36 14.13 -5.33 -2.01
C SER A 36 13.63 -6.76 -1.80
N GLY A 37 12.52 -6.94 -1.07
CA GLY A 37 11.96 -8.25 -0.80
C GLY A 37 10.75 -8.23 0.12
N LEU A 38 10.26 -9.43 0.46
CA LEU A 38 9.02 -9.59 1.22
C LEU A 38 9.09 -9.04 2.65
N ASP A 39 10.20 -9.23 3.35
CA ASP A 39 10.31 -8.75 4.74
C ASP A 39 10.32 -7.22 4.78
N GLU A 40 11.08 -6.55 3.91
CA GLU A 40 11.04 -5.09 3.77
C GLU A 40 9.66 -4.59 3.31
N ALA A 41 9.01 -5.30 2.39
CA ALA A 41 7.65 -4.95 1.96
C ALA A 41 6.65 -4.93 3.13
N ILE A 42 6.77 -5.88 4.06
CA ILE A 42 5.92 -5.96 5.25
C ILE A 42 6.26 -4.84 6.22
N GLU A 43 7.54 -4.54 6.43
CA GLU A 43 7.98 -3.40 7.26
C GLU A 43 7.44 -2.07 6.72
N VAL A 44 7.58 -1.83 5.41
CA VAL A 44 7.04 -0.64 4.75
C VAL A 44 5.52 -0.57 4.84
N ALA A 45 4.81 -1.68 4.61
CA ALA A 45 3.35 -1.72 4.66
C ALA A 45 2.79 -1.47 6.07
N ASN A 46 3.50 -1.91 7.11
CA ASN A 46 3.12 -1.67 8.51
C ASN A 46 3.66 -0.35 9.06
N ASN A 47 4.56 0.35 8.36
CA ASN A 47 5.09 1.65 8.78
C ASN A 47 4.07 2.76 8.49
N THR A 48 2.92 2.70 9.15
CA THR A 48 1.87 3.71 9.10
C THR A 48 1.01 3.59 10.36
N SER A 49 0.30 4.66 10.73
CA SER A 49 -0.67 4.64 11.83
C SER A 49 -2.03 4.04 11.41
N TYR A 50 -2.22 3.78 10.11
CA TYR A 50 -3.44 3.22 9.54
C TYR A 50 -3.36 1.69 9.41
N GLY A 51 -4.51 1.03 9.20
CA GLY A 51 -4.57 -0.44 9.08
C GLY A 51 -5.89 -0.95 8.53
N LEU A 52 -6.51 -0.23 7.59
CA LEU A 52 -7.85 -0.57 7.08
C LEU A 52 -7.83 -1.84 6.22
N SER A 53 -7.06 -1.82 5.13
CA SER A 53 -6.96 -2.94 4.20
C SER A 53 -5.57 -3.01 3.57
N SER A 54 -5.21 -4.20 3.09
CA SER A 54 -3.98 -4.45 2.34
C SER A 54 -4.23 -5.44 1.19
N SER A 55 -3.28 -5.53 0.26
CA SER A 55 -3.32 -6.51 -0.83
C SER A 55 -1.93 -7.03 -1.13
N ILE A 56 -1.82 -8.34 -1.34
CA ILE A 56 -0.58 -9.03 -1.66
C ILE A 56 -0.76 -9.70 -3.03
N TYR A 57 0.16 -9.44 -3.95
CA TYR A 57 0.21 -10.06 -5.26
C TYR A 57 1.43 -10.96 -5.35
N THR A 58 1.20 -12.28 -5.41
CA THR A 58 2.26 -13.27 -5.51
C THR A 58 1.73 -14.61 -6.05
N ARG A 59 2.61 -15.34 -6.73
CA ARG A 59 2.35 -16.74 -7.14
C ARG A 59 2.82 -17.75 -6.09
N ASP A 60 3.63 -17.31 -5.13
CA ASP A 60 4.13 -18.15 -4.03
C ASP A 60 3.16 -18.10 -2.84
N ILE A 61 2.49 -19.22 -2.61
CA ILE A 61 1.54 -19.39 -1.52
C ILE A 61 2.21 -19.29 -0.14
N ALA A 62 3.46 -19.74 0.00
CA ALA A 62 4.18 -19.67 1.27
C ALA A 62 4.47 -18.20 1.65
N SER A 63 4.89 -17.40 0.68
CA SER A 63 5.05 -15.96 0.83
C SER A 63 3.74 -15.26 1.19
N ALA A 64 2.62 -15.62 0.53
CA ALA A 64 1.30 -15.07 0.84
C ALA A 64 0.91 -15.33 2.30
N PHE A 65 1.02 -16.57 2.77
CA PHE A 65 0.71 -16.92 4.16
C PHE A 65 1.67 -16.28 5.18
N ARG A 66 2.95 -16.12 4.83
CA ARG A 66 3.92 -15.41 5.68
C ARG A 66 3.53 -13.94 5.85
N ALA A 67 3.15 -13.28 4.76
CA ALA A 67 2.74 -11.88 4.80
C ALA A 67 1.40 -11.68 5.52
N ILE A 68 0.38 -12.51 5.26
CA ILE A 68 -0.91 -12.43 5.98
C ILE A 68 -0.73 -12.46 7.50
N LYS A 69 0.22 -13.25 8.02
CA LYS A 69 0.47 -13.35 9.46
C LYS A 69 1.15 -12.13 10.08
N LYS A 70 1.79 -11.30 9.25
CA LYS A 70 2.61 -10.17 9.71
C LYS A 70 2.04 -8.80 9.35
N ILE A 71 1.21 -8.70 8.31
CA ILE A 71 0.58 -7.44 7.92
C ILE A 71 -0.44 -7.02 8.98
N GLU A 72 -0.35 -5.77 9.40
CA GLU A 72 -1.22 -5.15 10.40
C GLU A 72 -2.38 -4.42 9.72
N ALA A 73 -3.30 -5.19 9.11
CA ALA A 73 -4.50 -4.66 8.48
C ALA A 73 -5.74 -5.48 8.82
N GLY A 74 -6.90 -4.82 8.92
CA GLY A 74 -8.17 -5.48 9.22
C GLY A 74 -8.60 -6.48 8.15
N ILE A 75 -8.28 -6.20 6.87
CA ILE A 75 -8.55 -7.09 5.75
C ILE A 75 -7.31 -7.18 4.87
N THR A 76 -6.94 -8.39 4.46
CA THR A 76 -5.83 -8.63 3.51
C THR A 76 -6.32 -9.48 2.35
N TYR A 77 -6.16 -8.98 1.12
CA TYR A 77 -6.51 -9.69 -0.11
C TYR A 77 -5.28 -10.38 -0.72
N ILE A 78 -5.47 -11.58 -1.30
CA ILE A 78 -4.43 -12.28 -2.07
C ILE A 78 -4.83 -12.30 -3.54
N ASN A 79 -3.93 -11.81 -4.41
CA ASN A 79 -4.13 -11.75 -5.86
C ASN A 79 -5.45 -11.08 -6.28
N SER A 80 -5.87 -10.11 -5.48
CA SER A 80 -7.09 -9.34 -5.65
C SER A 80 -6.91 -8.02 -4.91
N PHE A 81 -7.71 -7.04 -5.29
CA PHE A 81 -7.84 -5.77 -4.60
C PHE A 81 -9.31 -5.38 -4.63
N ARG A 82 -9.81 -4.84 -3.52
CA ARG A 82 -11.16 -4.31 -3.43
C ARG A 82 -11.14 -3.04 -2.58
N LEU A 83 -11.73 -1.99 -3.13
CA LEU A 83 -12.09 -0.77 -2.40
C LEU A 83 -13.22 -1.07 -1.40
#